data_AF-A0A9N9BYG8-F1
#
_entry.id   AF-A0A9N9BYG8-F1
#
_cell.length_a   1.000
_cell.length_b   1.000
_cell.length_c   1.000
_cell.angle_alpha   90.00
_cell.angle_beta   90.00
_cell.angle_gamma   90.00
#
_symmetry.space_group_name_H-M   'P 1'
#
loop_
_entity.id
_entity.type
_entity.pdbx_description
1 polymer ?
#
loop_
_entity_poly.entity_id
_entity_poly.type
_entity_poly.pdbx_seq_one_letter_code
_entity_poly.pdbx_strand_id
1 'polypeptide(L)'
;MWYNHVTHIQLLIQSVNAITNTYSPQTQEAHEKTLQNIAVGFVTHGRFIDKTKALHSFFSSLKNSNNNFPSNDISFYFIVGFDTIMRMFDSQYYSNLRSELSLFFESSNLICANREGYGGKEAEDAFFDSDIVKEIIGKGGAIEGGGKLIRIKLDNEIAKISSTKVRKI
;
A
#
# COMPACT_ATOMS: atom_id res chain seq x y z
N MET A 1 -7.10 9.79 30.22
CA MET A 1 -7.94 10.74 29.46
C MET A 1 -7.76 10.39 27.98
N TRP A 2 -8.61 9.53 27.44
CA TRP A 2 -8.42 8.98 26.09
C TRP A 2 -9.01 9.95 25.07
N TYR A 3 -8.17 10.46 24.18
CA TYR A 3 -8.57 11.30 23.05
C TYR A 3 -9.44 10.47 22.11
N ASN A 4 -10.68 10.90 21.86
CA ASN A 4 -11.48 10.43 20.74
C ASN A 4 -10.74 10.81 19.45
N HIS A 5 -10.06 9.83 18.83
CA HIS A 5 -9.41 10.05 17.55
C HIS A 5 -10.48 10.01 16.47
N VAL A 6 -10.98 11.19 16.08
CA VAL A 6 -11.81 11.34 14.90
C VAL A 6 -10.96 10.99 13.68
N THR A 7 -11.30 9.89 13.00
CA THR A 7 -10.63 9.44 11.79
C THR A 7 -10.91 10.43 10.66
N HIS A 8 -9.95 11.30 10.35
CA HIS A 8 -10.06 12.22 9.22
C HIS A 8 -9.39 11.61 7.98
N ILE A 9 -10.15 10.86 7.19
CA ILE A 9 -9.82 10.62 5.78
C ILE A 9 -10.43 11.77 5.00
N GLN A 10 -9.58 12.66 4.49
CA GLN A 10 -10.00 13.75 3.61
C GLN A 10 -9.76 13.31 2.17
N LEU A 11 -10.86 13.04 1.45
CA LEU A 11 -10.81 12.70 0.04
C LEU A 11 -10.68 14.01 -0.75
N LEU A 12 -9.57 14.17 -1.43
CA LEU A 12 -9.34 15.30 -2.31
C LEU A 12 -9.58 14.80 -3.73
N ILE A 13 -10.82 14.95 -4.22
CA ILE A 13 -11.11 14.71 -5.65
C ILE A 13 -10.52 15.88 -6.42
N GLN A 14 -9.23 15.80 -6.75
CA GLN A 14 -8.63 16.67 -7.75
C GLN A 14 -8.76 15.97 -9.10
N SER A 15 -9.60 16.53 -9.96
CA SER A 15 -9.52 16.26 -11.40
C SER A 15 -8.14 16.69 -11.88
N VAL A 16 -7.35 15.72 -12.37
CA VAL A 16 -6.00 15.95 -12.91
C VAL A 16 -6.13 16.62 -14.28
N ASN A 17 -6.51 17.90 -14.29
CA ASN A 17 -6.68 18.69 -15.52
C ASN A 17 -5.38 19.35 -16.01
N ALA A 18 -4.26 19.15 -15.31
CA ALA A 18 -3.00 19.82 -15.62
C ALA A 18 -2.12 19.09 -16.66
N ILE A 19 -2.43 17.84 -17.03
CA ILE A 19 -1.57 17.01 -17.90
C ILE A 19 -2.14 16.88 -19.34
N THR A 20 -3.39 17.29 -19.57
CA THR A 20 -4.12 16.98 -20.82
C THR A 20 -3.90 17.95 -21.99
N ASN A 21 -3.18 19.07 -21.80
CA ASN A 21 -3.00 20.11 -22.84
C ASN A 21 -2.03 19.73 -23.98
N THR A 22 -1.41 18.55 -23.94
CA THR A 22 -0.45 18.08 -24.97
C THR A 22 -0.96 16.90 -25.81
N TYR A 23 -2.21 16.47 -25.64
CA TYR A 23 -2.75 15.27 -26.31
C TYR A 23 -3.80 15.61 -27.37
N SER A 24 -3.90 14.76 -28.41
CA SER A 24 -4.92 14.92 -29.46
C SER A 24 -6.33 14.64 -28.90
N PRO A 25 -7.42 15.13 -29.55
CA PRO A 25 -8.78 15.01 -29.03
C PRO A 25 -9.24 13.57 -28.77
N GLN A 26 -8.82 12.60 -29.57
CA GLN A 26 -9.15 11.17 -29.37
C GLN A 26 -8.40 10.57 -28.17
N THR A 27 -7.20 11.08 -27.85
CA THR A 27 -6.43 10.65 -26.70
C THR A 27 -6.94 11.30 -25.41
N GLN A 28 -7.51 12.51 -25.48
CA GLN A 28 -8.13 13.19 -24.33
C GLN A 28 -9.35 12.45 -23.80
N GLU A 29 -10.26 11.98 -24.65
CA GLU A 29 -11.49 11.29 -24.20
C GLU A 29 -11.20 9.94 -23.52
N ALA A 30 -10.24 9.17 -24.06
CA ALA A 30 -9.77 7.93 -23.43
C ALA A 30 -9.03 8.21 -22.10
N HIS A 31 -8.29 9.32 -22.01
CA HIS A 31 -7.54 9.71 -20.82
C HIS A 31 -8.48 10.23 -19.71
N GLU A 32 -9.48 11.05 -20.05
CA GLU A 32 -10.52 11.50 -19.12
C GLU A 32 -11.31 10.33 -18.54
N LYS A 33 -11.67 9.35 -19.37
CA LYS A 33 -12.34 8.12 -18.91
C LYS A 33 -11.47 7.27 -17.97
N THR A 34 -10.15 7.33 -18.13
CA THR A 34 -9.19 6.63 -17.26
C THR A 34 -9.05 7.31 -15.90
N LEU A 35 -9.07 8.66 -15.88
CA LEU A 35 -8.95 9.45 -14.66
C LEU A 35 -10.21 9.43 -13.79
N GLN A 36 -11.38 9.10 -14.35
CA GLN A 36 -12.65 8.98 -13.59
C GLN A 36 -12.60 7.93 -12.48
N ASN A 37 -11.61 7.02 -12.50
CA ASN A 37 -11.43 5.96 -11.50
C ASN A 37 -10.24 6.20 -10.56
N ILE A 38 -9.73 7.44 -10.50
CA ILE A 38 -8.61 7.82 -9.62
C ILE A 38 -9.10 8.81 -8.58
N ALA A 39 -8.81 8.50 -7.31
CA ALA A 39 -8.99 9.42 -6.20
C ALA A 39 -7.70 9.50 -5.39
N VAL A 40 -7.42 10.69 -4.85
CA VAL A 40 -6.29 10.93 -3.95
C VAL A 40 -6.84 11.29 -2.58
N GLY A 41 -6.32 10.63 -1.55
CA GLY A 41 -6.72 10.87 -0.17
C GLY A 41 -5.51 10.87 0.75
N PHE A 42 -5.64 11.60 1.85
CA PHE A 42 -4.63 11.63 2.90
C PHE A 42 -5.08 10.78 4.09
N VAL A 43 -4.13 10.06 4.69
CA VAL A 43 -4.33 9.32 5.93
C VAL A 43 -3.21 9.68 6.91
N THR A 44 -3.57 10.08 8.12
CA THR A 44 -2.63 10.61 9.12
C THR A 44 -1.97 9.54 9.98
N HIS A 45 -2.42 8.28 9.87
CA HIS A 45 -1.86 7.17 10.65
C HIS A 45 -0.46 6.79 10.17
N GLY A 46 0.47 6.61 11.10
CA GLY A 46 1.85 6.20 10.80
C GLY A 46 1.98 4.72 10.44
N ARG A 47 1.29 3.83 11.15
CA ARG A 47 1.37 2.37 10.94
C ARG A 47 0.38 1.91 9.87
N PHE A 48 0.80 0.95 9.04
CA PHE A 48 -0.05 0.39 7.97
C PHE A 48 -1.33 -0.25 8.50
N ILE A 49 -1.28 -0.92 9.64
CA ILE A 49 -2.47 -1.52 10.28
C ILE A 49 -3.52 -0.46 10.62
N ASP A 50 -3.08 0.67 11.14
CA ASP A 50 -3.97 1.77 11.50
C ASP A 50 -4.53 2.46 10.24
N LYS A 51 -3.74 2.55 9.17
CA LYS A 51 -4.23 3.00 7.85
C LYS A 51 -5.34 2.08 7.31
N THR A 52 -5.14 0.76 7.34
CA THR A 52 -6.14 -0.22 6.90
C THR A 52 -7.43 -0.13 7.70
N LYS A 53 -7.35 -0.02 9.03
CA LYS A 53 -8.52 0.15 9.90
C LYS A 53 -9.31 1.42 9.55
N ALA A 54 -8.61 2.55 9.36
CA ALA A 54 -9.22 3.80 8.96
C ALA A 54 -9.92 3.70 7.60
N LEU A 55 -9.27 3.07 6.62
CA LEU A 55 -9.85 2.87 5.29
C LEU A 55 -11.10 1.98 5.34
N HIS A 56 -11.06 0.87 6.06
CA HIS A 56 -12.26 0.02 6.25
C HIS A 56 -13.41 0.78 6.87
N SER A 57 -13.15 1.54 7.93
CA SER A 57 -14.16 2.36 8.60
C SER A 57 -14.78 3.38 7.65
N PHE A 58 -13.94 4.07 6.87
CA PHE A 58 -14.37 5.05 5.89
C PHE A 58 -15.26 4.42 4.81
N PHE A 59 -14.81 3.34 4.17
CA PHE A 59 -15.61 2.70 3.13
C PHE A 59 -16.87 2.01 3.64
N SER A 60 -16.85 1.49 4.87
CA SER A 60 -18.04 0.96 5.53
C SER A 60 -19.08 2.07 5.76
N SER A 61 -18.63 3.26 6.17
CA SER A 61 -19.50 4.42 6.35
C SER A 61 -20.13 4.88 5.02
N LEU A 62 -19.37 4.82 3.92
CA LEU A 62 -19.87 5.14 2.58
C LEU A 62 -20.90 4.11 2.11
N LYS A 63 -20.66 2.81 2.35
CA LYS A 63 -21.60 1.74 2.01
C LYS A 63 -22.94 1.91 2.73
N ASN A 64 -22.91 2.30 4.01
CA ASN A 64 -24.11 2.55 4.79
C ASN A 64 -24.86 3.83 4.37
N SER A 65 -24.16 4.80 3.77
CA SER A 65 -24.74 6.08 3.35
C SER A 65 -25.22 6.11 1.89
N ASN A 66 -24.73 5.21 1.03
CA ASN A 66 -25.02 5.20 -0.41
C ASN A 66 -25.44 3.80 -0.88
N ASN A 67 -26.72 3.64 -1.27
CA ASN A 67 -27.29 2.38 -1.79
C ASN A 67 -26.65 1.89 -3.11
N ASN A 68 -25.83 2.71 -3.78
CA ASN A 68 -25.14 2.38 -5.02
C ASN A 68 -23.67 1.95 -4.81
N PHE A 69 -23.20 1.81 -3.57
CA PHE A 69 -21.85 1.34 -3.34
C PHE A 69 -21.75 -0.16 -3.68
N PRO A 70 -20.78 -0.59 -4.51
CA PRO A 70 -20.68 -1.99 -4.90
C PRO A 70 -20.61 -2.88 -3.65
N SER A 71 -21.37 -3.98 -3.68
CA SER A 71 -21.50 -4.91 -2.55
C SER A 71 -20.22 -5.71 -2.26
N ASN A 72 -19.25 -5.68 -3.18
CA ASN A 72 -17.99 -6.41 -3.10
C ASN A 72 -17.12 -5.96 -1.92
N ASP A 73 -16.39 -6.91 -1.35
CA ASP A 73 -15.39 -6.64 -0.33
C ASP A 73 -14.19 -5.88 -0.93
N ILE A 74 -13.77 -4.83 -0.24
CA ILE A 74 -12.63 -4.01 -0.65
C ILE A 74 -11.35 -4.70 -0.20
N SER A 75 -10.46 -4.96 -1.15
CA SER A 75 -9.10 -5.43 -0.87
C SER A 75 -8.11 -4.28 -1.02
N PHE A 76 -7.29 -4.05 0.00
CA PHE A 76 -6.25 -3.03 -0.07
C PHE A 76 -4.93 -3.61 -0.59
N TYR A 77 -4.22 -2.84 -1.42
CA TYR A 77 -2.88 -3.16 -1.90
C TYR A 77 -1.96 -1.99 -1.55
N PHE A 78 -0.94 -2.26 -0.74
CA PHE A 78 0.08 -1.26 -0.40
C PHE A 78 1.38 -1.56 -1.13
N ILE A 79 1.85 -0.60 -1.91
CA ILE A 79 3.14 -0.69 -2.61
C ILE A 79 4.20 -0.08 -1.70
N VAL A 80 5.21 -0.88 -1.36
CA VAL A 80 6.25 -0.52 -0.39
C VAL A 80 7.62 -1.01 -0.86
N GLY A 81 8.68 -0.34 -0.40
CA GLY A 81 10.04 -0.81 -0.58
C GLY A 81 10.44 -1.83 0.49
N PHE A 82 11.46 -2.63 0.20
CA PHE A 82 12.00 -3.62 1.14
C PHE A 82 12.37 -3.02 2.51
N ASP A 83 12.90 -1.79 2.55
CA ASP A 83 13.20 -1.08 3.80
C ASP A 83 11.98 -0.82 4.69
N THR A 84 10.80 -0.69 4.08
CA THR A 84 9.53 -0.46 4.78
C THR A 84 8.94 -1.77 5.26
N ILE A 85 9.08 -2.84 4.47
CA ILE A 85 8.69 -4.20 4.86
C ILE A 85 9.47 -4.64 6.10
N MET A 86 10.80 -4.45 6.11
CA MET A 86 11.63 -4.77 7.27
C MET A 86 11.15 -4.05 8.53
N ARG A 87 10.78 -2.76 8.42
CA ARG A 87 10.21 -1.99 9.55
C ARG A 87 8.81 -2.48 9.94
N MET A 88 8.02 -2.94 8.99
CA MET A 88 6.68 -3.47 9.26
C MET A 88 6.71 -4.80 10.01
N PHE A 89 7.78 -5.59 9.87
CA PHE A 89 8.00 -6.83 10.61
C PHE A 89 8.87 -6.66 11.87
N ASP A 90 9.18 -5.42 12.24
CA ASP A 90 9.94 -5.11 13.44
C ASP A 90 9.02 -5.02 14.66
N SER A 91 9.31 -5.83 15.68
CA SER A 91 8.48 -5.96 16.88
C SER A 91 8.37 -4.67 17.69
N GLN A 92 9.31 -3.72 17.54
CA GLN A 92 9.27 -2.46 18.30
C GLN A 92 8.01 -1.61 18.01
N TYR A 93 7.33 -1.83 16.89
CA TYR A 93 6.13 -1.07 16.49
C TYR A 93 4.80 -1.69 16.94
N TYR A 94 4.85 -2.83 17.64
CA TYR A 94 3.66 -3.64 17.96
C TYR A 94 3.68 -4.12 19.40
N SER A 95 2.48 -4.19 19.99
CA SER A 95 2.30 -4.89 21.27
C SER A 95 2.29 -6.39 21.04
N ASN A 96 1.69 -6.84 19.93
CA ASN A 96 1.76 -8.22 19.47
C ASN A 96 1.85 -8.26 17.94
N LEU A 97 3.09 -8.31 17.44
CA LEU A 97 3.41 -8.30 16.00
C LEU A 97 2.62 -9.35 15.21
N ARG A 98 2.56 -10.59 15.71
CA ARG A 98 1.91 -11.70 15.00
C ARG A 98 0.42 -11.47 14.84
N SER A 99 -0.30 -11.26 15.95
CA SER A 99 -1.75 -11.09 15.88
C SER A 99 -2.13 -9.84 15.09
N GLU A 100 -1.39 -8.73 15.26
CA GLU A 100 -1.69 -7.49 14.58
C GLU A 100 -1.45 -7.62 13.06
N LEU A 101 -0.32 -8.20 12.63
CA LEU A 101 -0.05 -8.39 11.20
C LEU A 101 -0.94 -9.45 10.56
N SER A 102 -1.26 -10.55 11.24
CA SER A 102 -2.21 -11.53 10.71
C SER A 102 -3.56 -10.89 10.41
N LEU A 103 -4.09 -10.07 11.33
CA LEU A 103 -5.33 -9.30 11.10
C LEU A 103 -5.20 -8.31 9.93
N PHE A 104 -4.04 -7.67 9.77
CA PHE A 104 -3.81 -6.80 8.62
C PHE A 104 -3.93 -7.55 7.29
N PHE A 105 -3.34 -8.75 7.19
CA PHE A 105 -3.32 -9.53 5.96
C PHE A 105 -4.66 -10.22 5.62
N GLU A 106 -5.64 -10.24 6.52
CA GLU A 106 -6.99 -10.71 6.20
C GLU A 106 -7.61 -9.91 5.04
N SER A 107 -7.39 -8.60 5.04
CA SER A 107 -8.04 -7.66 4.10
C SER A 107 -7.07 -6.79 3.29
N SER A 108 -5.77 -6.93 3.54
CA SER A 108 -4.72 -6.17 2.85
C SER A 108 -3.69 -7.10 2.22
N ASN A 109 -3.06 -6.58 1.17
CA ASN A 109 -1.95 -7.20 0.47
C ASN A 109 -0.80 -6.20 0.41
N LEU A 110 0.42 -6.70 0.43
CA LEU A 110 1.63 -5.90 0.22
C LEU A 110 2.26 -6.27 -1.12
N ILE A 111 2.72 -5.25 -1.82
CA ILE A 111 3.56 -5.38 -2.99
C ILE A 111 4.92 -4.78 -2.61
N CYS A 112 5.92 -5.64 -2.46
CA CYS A 112 7.27 -5.28 -2.07
C CYS A 112 8.16 -5.17 -3.31
N ALA A 113 8.64 -3.96 -3.59
CA ALA A 113 9.69 -3.73 -4.57
C ALA A 113 11.08 -3.88 -3.93
N ASN A 114 11.99 -4.56 -4.63
CA ASN A 114 13.42 -4.58 -4.28
C ASN A 114 14.02 -3.16 -4.33
N ARG A 115 15.08 -2.94 -3.55
CA ARG A 115 15.75 -1.65 -3.47
C ARG A 115 17.25 -1.82 -3.35
N GLU A 116 18.01 -1.12 -4.18
CA GLU A 116 19.47 -1.18 -4.10
C GLU A 116 19.95 -0.54 -2.78
N GLY A 117 20.90 -1.18 -2.10
CA GLY A 117 21.52 -0.66 -0.88
C GLY A 117 20.85 -1.07 0.43
N TYR A 118 19.84 -1.94 0.41
CA TYR A 118 19.19 -2.45 1.63
C TYR A 118 19.34 -3.97 1.72
N GLY A 119 20.37 -4.45 2.43
CA GLY A 119 20.61 -5.87 2.73
C GLY A 119 21.05 -6.75 1.55
N GLY A 120 20.78 -6.33 0.31
CA GLY A 120 21.08 -7.12 -0.88
C GLY A 120 20.14 -8.31 -1.06
N LYS A 121 20.32 -9.04 -2.17
CA LYS A 121 19.45 -10.16 -2.54
C LYS A 121 19.38 -11.23 -1.44
N GLU A 122 20.50 -11.53 -0.80
CA GLU A 122 20.58 -12.54 0.26
C GLU A 122 19.74 -12.17 1.49
N ALA A 123 19.75 -10.91 1.92
CA ALA A 123 18.93 -10.47 3.05
C ALA A 123 17.44 -10.43 2.69
N GLU A 124 17.10 -10.08 1.44
CA GLU A 124 15.73 -10.18 0.95
C GLU A 124 15.25 -11.63 0.99
N ASP A 125 16.01 -12.54 0.39
CA ASP A 125 15.67 -13.96 0.34
C ASP A 125 15.54 -14.54 1.75
N ALA A 126 16.49 -14.25 2.66
CA ALA A 126 16.44 -14.66 4.05
C ALA A 126 15.22 -14.10 4.82
N PHE A 127 14.82 -12.85 4.54
CA PHE A 127 13.63 -12.27 5.14
C PHE A 127 12.37 -13.01 4.69
N PHE A 128 12.18 -13.20 3.38
CA PHE A 128 10.99 -13.89 2.86
C PHE A 128 10.94 -15.36 3.27
N ASP A 129 12.11 -15.98 3.50
CA ASP A 129 12.22 -17.34 3.99
C ASP A 129 12.08 -17.50 5.50
N SER A 130 12.02 -16.41 6.26
CA SER A 130 11.93 -16.45 7.71
C SER A 130 10.62 -17.08 8.20
N ASP A 131 10.70 -17.79 9.33
CA ASP A 131 9.55 -18.47 9.94
C ASP A 131 8.44 -17.48 10.28
N ILE A 132 8.78 -16.27 10.74
CA ILE A 132 7.80 -15.26 11.11
C ILE A 132 6.97 -14.78 9.91
N VAL A 133 7.60 -14.61 8.74
CA VAL A 133 6.88 -14.25 7.51
C VAL A 133 5.96 -15.40 7.11
N LYS A 134 6.47 -16.63 7.09
CA LYS A 134 5.71 -17.83 6.74
C LYS A 134 4.53 -18.09 7.69
N GLU A 135 4.71 -17.80 8.98
CA GLU A 135 3.68 -17.93 10.03
C GLU A 135 2.56 -16.90 9.83
N ILE A 136 2.91 -15.62 9.69
CA ILE A 136 1.95 -14.51 9.61
C ILE A 136 1.15 -14.54 8.30
N ILE A 137 1.83 -14.89 7.20
CA ILE A 137 1.28 -14.85 5.85
C ILE A 137 0.63 -16.19 5.44
N GLY A 138 0.95 -17.28 6.15
CA GLY A 138 0.53 -18.63 5.85
C GLY A 138 1.40 -19.33 4.78
N LYS A 139 1.32 -20.66 4.74
CA LYS A 139 2.03 -21.49 3.75
C LYS A 139 1.52 -21.16 2.34
N GLY A 140 2.30 -20.40 1.58
CA GLY A 140 1.97 -19.99 0.20
C GLY A 140 1.53 -18.53 0.03
N GLY A 141 1.66 -17.66 1.04
CA GLY A 141 1.24 -16.26 0.88
C GLY A 141 2.35 -15.27 0.49
N ALA A 142 3.63 -15.68 0.55
CA ALA A 142 4.74 -14.92 -0.04
C ALA A 142 5.22 -15.67 -1.30
N ILE A 143 4.64 -15.35 -2.46
CA ILE A 143 5.01 -15.96 -3.74
C ILE A 143 5.40 -14.85 -4.71
N GLU A 144 6.45 -15.09 -5.51
CA GLU A 144 6.68 -14.30 -6.71
C GLU A 144 5.45 -14.42 -7.63
N GLY A 145 4.71 -13.32 -7.82
CA GLY A 145 3.52 -13.31 -8.68
C GLY A 145 2.21 -13.80 -8.05
N GLY A 146 2.11 -13.96 -6.71
CA GLY A 146 0.84 -14.28 -6.04
C GLY A 146 0.89 -14.29 -4.51
N GLY A 147 -0.28 -14.20 -3.84
CA GLY A 147 -0.39 -14.24 -2.38
C GLY A 147 -0.62 -12.87 -1.71
N LYS A 148 -0.53 -12.83 -0.37
CA LYS A 148 -0.74 -11.62 0.45
C LYS A 148 0.49 -10.71 0.50
N LEU A 149 1.67 -11.25 0.22
CA LEU A 149 2.93 -10.51 0.13
C LEU A 149 3.61 -10.83 -1.21
N ILE A 150 3.48 -9.91 -2.17
CA ILE A 150 3.94 -10.06 -3.54
C ILE A 150 5.32 -9.40 -3.67
N ARG A 151 6.33 -10.15 -4.14
CA ARG A 151 7.64 -9.59 -4.46
C ARG A 151 7.67 -9.14 -5.93
N ILE A 152 8.13 -7.92 -6.17
CA ILE A 152 8.40 -7.38 -7.50
C ILE A 152 9.88 -7.02 -7.60
N LYS A 153 10.52 -7.48 -8.68
CA LYS A 153 11.88 -7.13 -9.03
C LYS A 153 11.87 -6.01 -10.06
N LEU A 154 12.23 -4.81 -9.62
CA LEU A 154 12.57 -3.66 -10.43
C LEU A 154 13.98 -3.81 -11.00
N ASP A 155 14.16 -3.29 -12.20
CA ASP A 155 15.46 -3.18 -12.85
C ASP A 155 16.39 -2.27 -12.04
N ASN A 156 17.69 -2.57 -12.08
CA ASN A 156 18.71 -1.90 -11.28
C ASN A 156 18.71 -0.37 -11.45
N GLU A 157 18.42 0.12 -12.66
CA GLU A 157 18.37 1.56 -12.96
C GLU A 157 17.20 2.26 -12.26
N ILE A 158 16.06 1.58 -12.12
CA ILE A 158 14.86 2.11 -11.46
C ILE A 158 15.01 1.96 -9.93
N ALA A 159 15.53 0.81 -9.47
CA ALA A 159 15.73 0.51 -8.06
C ALA A 159 16.72 1.48 -7.36
N LYS A 160 17.55 2.19 -8.14
CA LYS A 160 18.52 3.21 -7.70
C LYS A 160 17.90 4.56 -7.37
N ILE A 161 16.72 4.86 -7.92
CA ILE A 161 16.09 6.17 -7.82
C ILE A 161 15.53 6.33 -6.41
N SER A 162 15.92 7.40 -5.71
CA SER A 162 15.37 7.74 -4.40
C SER A 162 15.10 9.23 -4.31
N SER A 163 14.06 9.60 -3.58
CA SER A 163 13.70 11.01 -3.37
C SER A 163 14.87 11.81 -2.76
N THR A 164 15.69 11.18 -1.93
CA THR A 164 16.91 11.79 -1.37
C THR A 164 17.97 12.10 -2.41
N LYS A 165 18.19 11.22 -3.40
CA LYS A 165 19.11 11.50 -4.51
C LYS A 165 18.56 12.60 -5.42
N VAL A 166 17.27 12.58 -5.72
CA VAL A 166 16.62 13.59 -6.57
C VAL A 166 16.70 15.00 -5.96
N ARG A 167 16.52 15.13 -4.63
CA ARG A 167 16.64 16.44 -3.94
C ARG A 167 18.06 17.04 -3.94
N LYS A 168 19.08 16.27 -4.35
CA LYS A 168 20.48 16.72 -4.39
C LYS A 168 20.93 17.16 -5.79
N ILE A 169 20.06 17.02 -6.79
CA ILE A 169 20.22 17.56 -8.14
C ILE A 169 19.68 18.99 -8.11
#